data_AF-A0A959WH33-F1
#
_entry.id   AF-A0A959WH33-F1
#
_cell.length_a   1.000
_cell.length_b   1.000
_cell.length_c   1.000
_cell.angle_alpha   90.00
_cell.angle_beta   90.00
_cell.angle_gamma   90.00
#
_symmetry.space_group_name_H-M   'P 1'
#
loop_
_entity.id
_entity.type
_entity.pdbx_description
1 polymer ?
#
loop_
_entity_poly.entity_id
_entity_poly.type
_entity_poly.pdbx_seq_one_letter_code
_entity_poly.pdbx_strand_id
1 'polypeptide(L)'
;MSNRGALAATGVVLALLVLATPASATTFCVPGFFDACPNNGSNLVRSDLSAAMSDEGSDGEADKVVINAGTFTAPESIVATGTDPLEVTGAGREKTFLTSSSTGNIFLLRTDDRPGTKMSDLTLVVPASFPDAGGNGSAAQIEDAVLTRVDVEIRNSESDGFASLIGKNVIVDSHVYAAEGSKVDWAFRTNYAGVPGKTTIIGAVVDQPTYGFVASKEKTLLDVRLSQVNGPTAAAVWAGAGGRVNLENSLVTTYGARAVTVNPEPAKPDLSVVNISSSTLVNIGSAPYPAIAITVPSSSSAGDGQVNMSGSIIHGYEETWNMSVPVGPGFPAASLNVGHSNFPPVASEGSGGTANTGSVTNINQDPLFVSPQDPRLLPDSPSIDSGNPASTLTVDLAGDPRPRDGDGNDSSLPDQGAYEFQPTCETVPALCPDTTPPKISKVTFRFRRGKGGAIRLKLSEEAKLKVTLSPKPRKKRKVVKLSRNAAAGHQKLKLGKKKLKPGRYRMVIIATDQSGNKSKKTRSVRAKG
;
A
#
# COMPACT_ATOMS: atom_id res chain seq x y z
N MET A 1 -27.35 83.09 -42.58
CA MET A 1 -26.62 83.33 -41.32
C MET A 1 -27.02 82.26 -40.31
N SER A 2 -26.11 81.35 -39.98
CA SER A 2 -25.86 80.82 -38.62
C SER A 2 -25.12 79.48 -38.72
N ASN A 3 -23.92 79.47 -38.14
CA ASN A 3 -22.97 78.36 -38.01
C ASN A 3 -23.46 77.28 -37.03
N ARG A 4 -23.17 76.00 -37.32
CA ARG A 4 -22.71 75.02 -36.32
C ARG A 4 -21.77 74.00 -36.97
N GLY A 5 -20.47 74.13 -36.69
CA GLY A 5 -19.45 73.12 -36.98
C GLY A 5 -19.07 72.40 -35.68
N ALA A 6 -19.13 71.08 -35.68
CA ALA A 6 -18.82 70.21 -34.54
C ALA A 6 -17.30 69.97 -34.46
N LEU A 7 -16.73 70.14 -33.26
CA LEU A 7 -15.36 69.71 -32.92
C LEU A 7 -15.38 68.22 -32.53
N ALA A 8 -14.54 67.43 -33.19
CA ALA A 8 -14.21 66.06 -32.80
C ALA A 8 -13.02 66.08 -31.82
N ALA A 9 -13.19 65.47 -30.65
CA ALA A 9 -12.11 65.26 -29.67
C ALA A 9 -11.52 63.85 -29.85
N THR A 10 -10.25 63.79 -30.25
CA THR A 10 -9.48 62.55 -30.39
C THR A 10 -8.77 62.25 -29.07
N GLY A 11 -9.26 61.28 -28.30
CA GLY A 11 -8.63 60.81 -27.07
C GLY A 11 -7.50 59.82 -27.37
N VAL A 12 -6.29 60.15 -26.94
CA VAL A 12 -5.12 59.25 -26.97
C VAL A 12 -5.23 58.28 -25.79
N VAL A 13 -5.49 57.00 -26.08
CA VAL A 13 -5.45 55.91 -25.09
C VAL A 13 -3.99 55.47 -24.95
N LEU A 14 -3.36 55.88 -23.84
CA LEU A 14 -2.03 55.43 -23.45
C LEU A 14 -2.14 54.02 -22.84
N ALA A 15 -1.79 52.99 -23.59
CA ALA A 15 -1.74 51.62 -23.11
C ALA A 15 -0.52 51.44 -22.19
N LEU A 16 -0.75 51.50 -20.87
CA LEU A 16 0.22 51.08 -19.85
C LEU A 16 0.40 49.56 -19.93
N LEU A 17 1.48 49.10 -20.57
CA LEU A 17 1.99 47.75 -20.40
C LEU A 17 2.52 47.62 -18.96
N VAL A 18 1.67 47.15 -18.06
CA VAL A 18 2.09 46.66 -16.74
C VAL A 18 2.81 45.35 -17.00
N LEU A 19 4.14 45.39 -17.00
CA LEU A 19 4.96 44.18 -16.96
C LEU A 19 4.71 43.53 -15.59
N ALA A 20 3.91 42.47 -15.55
CA ALA A 20 3.76 41.65 -14.35
C ALA A 20 5.17 41.14 -13.98
N THR A 21 5.70 41.59 -12.85
CA THR A 21 6.89 40.99 -12.25
C THR A 21 6.59 39.51 -12.02
N PRO A 22 7.50 38.59 -12.37
CA PRO A 22 7.30 37.17 -12.06
C PRO A 22 7.15 37.05 -10.54
N ALA A 23 5.99 36.58 -10.07
CA ALA A 23 5.82 36.14 -8.69
C ALA A 23 6.81 34.98 -8.48
N SER A 24 7.62 35.08 -7.43
CA SER A 24 8.68 34.12 -7.15
C SER A 24 8.62 33.79 -5.67
N ALA A 25 8.27 32.54 -5.37
CA ALA A 25 8.33 31.95 -4.04
C ALA A 25 9.56 32.41 -3.25
N THR A 26 9.36 32.95 -2.05
CA THR A 26 10.46 33.33 -1.16
C THR A 26 11.04 32.06 -0.54
N THR A 27 12.37 31.95 -0.51
CA THR A 27 13.06 30.81 0.14
C THR A 27 13.83 31.28 1.36
N PHE A 28 13.48 30.76 2.53
CA PHE A 28 14.10 31.01 3.81
C PHE A 28 15.06 29.88 4.19
N CYS A 29 16.33 30.19 4.40
CA CYS A 29 17.35 29.25 4.83
C CYS A 29 17.53 29.33 6.37
N VAL A 30 17.38 28.19 7.06
CA VAL A 30 17.46 28.09 8.52
C VAL A 30 18.64 27.19 8.95
N PRO A 31 19.55 27.64 9.85
CA PRO A 31 19.59 28.95 10.52
C PRO A 31 20.35 30.02 9.72
N GLY A 32 20.83 29.67 8.52
CA GLY A 32 21.74 30.45 7.69
C GLY A 32 21.81 29.83 6.30
N PHE A 33 22.69 30.34 5.43
CA PHE A 33 22.96 29.70 4.14
C PHE A 33 23.78 28.42 4.30
N PHE A 34 23.51 27.43 3.46
CA PHE A 34 24.21 26.14 3.39
C PHE A 34 24.06 25.53 1.98
N ASP A 35 24.67 24.38 1.71
CA ASP A 35 24.75 23.84 0.34
C ASP A 35 23.39 23.64 -0.35
N ALA A 36 22.36 23.18 0.38
CA ALA A 36 21.01 23.02 -0.16
C ALA A 36 20.18 24.33 -0.17
N CYS A 37 20.67 25.40 0.46
CA CYS A 37 20.06 26.73 0.48
C CYS A 37 21.16 27.81 0.38
N PRO A 38 21.79 27.97 -0.80
CA PRO A 38 22.94 28.86 -0.98
C PRO A 38 22.50 30.33 -1.03
N ASN A 39 23.46 31.25 -0.88
CA ASN A 39 23.24 32.66 -1.15
C ASN A 39 23.26 32.94 -2.66
N ASN A 40 22.09 32.96 -3.29
CA ASN A 40 21.89 33.24 -4.71
C ASN A 40 21.29 34.64 -4.98
N GLY A 41 21.17 35.48 -3.94
CA GLY A 41 20.55 36.80 -4.01
C GLY A 41 19.01 36.82 -3.87
N SER A 42 18.32 35.69 -4.00
CA SER A 42 16.87 35.57 -3.76
C SER A 42 16.53 34.88 -2.44
N ASN A 43 17.38 33.97 -1.98
CA ASN A 43 17.20 33.27 -0.71
C ASN A 43 17.47 34.22 0.47
N LEU A 44 16.65 34.12 1.50
CA LEU A 44 16.73 34.93 2.72
C LEU A 44 17.19 34.08 3.90
N VAL A 45 18.03 34.63 4.77
CA VAL A 45 18.45 33.95 6.01
C VAL A 45 17.46 34.21 7.12
N ARG A 46 17.15 33.16 7.89
CA ARG A 46 16.46 33.26 9.19
C ARG A 46 17.18 32.40 10.21
N SER A 47 17.57 33.00 11.34
CA SER A 47 18.17 32.27 12.44
C SER A 47 17.14 31.54 13.31
N ASP A 48 15.89 31.99 13.27
CA ASP A 48 14.77 31.45 14.04
C ASP A 48 13.78 30.74 13.10
N LEU A 49 13.42 29.51 13.45
CA LEU A 49 12.53 28.69 12.63
C LEU A 49 11.08 29.20 12.66
N SER A 50 10.60 29.63 13.83
CA SER A 50 9.23 30.14 13.94
C SER A 50 9.04 31.39 13.07
N ALA A 51 10.01 32.31 13.08
CA ALA A 51 10.02 33.45 12.18
C ALA A 51 10.04 33.02 10.70
N ALA A 52 10.84 32.02 10.33
CA ALA A 52 10.88 31.51 8.95
C ALA A 52 9.54 30.90 8.50
N MET A 53 8.79 30.26 9.42
CA MET A 53 7.49 29.63 9.12
C MET A 53 6.32 30.61 9.17
N SER A 54 6.50 31.78 9.79
CA SER A 54 5.52 32.85 9.87
C SER A 54 5.72 33.96 8.83
N ASP A 55 6.90 34.07 8.24
CA ASP A 55 7.15 35.01 7.16
C ASP A 55 6.38 34.62 5.90
N GLU A 56 5.81 35.61 5.21
CA GLU A 56 5.03 35.41 3.99
C GLU A 56 5.30 36.49 2.94
N GLY A 57 5.26 36.11 1.66
CA GLY A 57 5.27 37.04 0.53
C GLY A 57 3.92 37.71 0.26
N SER A 58 2.82 37.06 0.66
CA SER A 58 1.43 37.38 0.32
C SER A 58 1.19 37.51 -1.19
N ASP A 59 1.87 36.69 -2.00
CA ASP A 59 1.82 36.74 -3.47
C ASP A 59 1.05 35.56 -4.10
N GLY A 60 0.52 34.65 -3.28
CA GLY A 60 -0.20 33.46 -3.69
C GLY A 60 0.70 32.28 -4.08
N GLU A 61 2.02 32.47 -4.14
CA GLU A 61 2.98 31.40 -4.42
C GLU A 61 3.46 30.76 -3.11
N ALA A 62 3.82 29.47 -3.18
CA ALA A 62 4.23 28.75 -1.97
C ALA A 62 5.61 29.21 -1.48
N ASP A 63 5.69 29.72 -0.24
CA ASP A 63 6.96 30.02 0.40
C ASP A 63 7.72 28.74 0.77
N LYS A 64 9.04 28.82 0.83
CA LYS A 64 9.91 27.67 1.12
C LYS A 64 10.75 27.91 2.35
N VAL A 65 10.78 26.96 3.26
CA VAL A 65 11.70 26.94 4.41
C VAL A 65 12.61 25.72 4.26
N VAL A 66 13.90 25.96 4.06
CA VAL A 66 14.91 24.89 3.96
C VAL A 66 15.74 24.89 5.23
N ILE A 67 15.75 23.77 5.94
CA ILE A 67 16.36 23.62 7.26
C ILE A 67 17.60 22.75 7.14
N ASN A 68 18.73 23.24 7.66
CA ASN A 68 19.97 22.47 7.69
C ASN A 68 19.86 21.27 8.66
N ALA A 69 20.86 20.40 8.66
CA ALA A 69 21.03 19.42 9.72
C ALA A 69 21.28 20.12 11.08
N GLY A 70 20.66 19.62 12.14
CA GLY A 70 20.76 20.16 13.49
C GLY A 70 19.49 19.95 14.31
N THR A 71 19.53 20.38 15.56
CA THR A 71 18.37 20.47 16.45
C THR A 71 17.97 21.94 16.59
N PHE A 72 16.71 22.23 16.29
CA PHE A 72 16.14 23.56 16.32
C PHE A 72 15.09 23.63 17.43
N THR A 73 15.41 24.40 18.48
CA THR A 73 14.58 24.53 19.67
C THR A 73 13.87 25.87 19.64
N ALA A 74 12.55 25.85 19.49
CA ALA A 74 11.72 27.05 19.63
C ALA A 74 11.44 27.35 21.11
N PRO A 75 11.36 28.63 21.51
CA PRO A 75 10.99 28.98 22.89
C PRO A 75 9.54 28.59 23.23
N GLU A 76 8.67 28.54 22.22
CA GLU A 76 7.24 28.21 22.30
C GLU A 76 6.87 27.17 21.22
N SER A 77 5.58 27.04 20.90
CA SER A 77 5.13 26.24 19.74
C SER A 77 5.68 26.82 18.44
N ILE A 78 6.01 25.94 17.51
CA ILE A 78 6.35 26.31 16.13
C ILE A 78 5.01 26.44 15.38
N VAL A 79 4.61 27.67 15.08
CA VAL A 79 3.34 27.96 14.40
C VAL A 79 3.64 28.46 13.00
N ALA A 80 3.14 27.75 11.98
CA ALA A 80 3.11 28.27 10.63
C ALA A 80 1.92 29.22 10.49
N THR A 81 2.18 30.48 10.17
CA THR A 81 1.15 31.49 9.93
C THR A 81 1.37 32.12 8.56
N GLY A 82 0.29 32.49 7.89
CA GLY A 82 0.36 33.19 6.61
C GLY A 82 -0.80 32.83 5.70
N THR A 83 -0.95 33.61 4.65
CA THR A 83 -2.00 33.47 3.64
C THR A 83 -1.57 32.58 2.47
N ASP A 84 -0.27 32.52 2.19
CA ASP A 84 0.32 31.71 1.14
C ASP A 84 0.61 30.28 1.60
N PRO A 85 0.61 29.29 0.69
CA PRO A 85 1.09 27.95 1.01
C PRO A 85 2.54 27.93 1.50
N LEU A 86 2.91 26.88 2.22
CA LEU A 86 4.25 26.72 2.79
C LEU A 86 4.85 25.35 2.44
N GLU A 87 6.10 25.31 2.03
CA GLU A 87 6.88 24.08 1.86
C GLU A 87 8.10 24.09 2.79
N VAL A 88 8.11 23.20 3.79
CA VAL A 88 9.21 23.02 4.74
C VAL A 88 10.00 21.75 4.41
N THR A 89 11.32 21.86 4.25
CA THR A 89 12.19 20.70 3.93
C THR A 89 13.38 20.68 4.89
N GLY A 90 13.51 19.59 5.64
CA GLY A 90 14.70 19.31 6.44
C GLY A 90 15.81 18.61 5.65
N ALA A 91 16.95 18.37 6.29
CA ALA A 91 18.09 17.67 5.70
C ALA A 91 17.95 16.13 5.74
N GLY A 92 16.89 15.61 6.34
CA GLY A 92 16.60 14.18 6.57
C GLY A 92 16.04 13.91 7.96
N ARG A 93 15.19 12.88 8.10
CA ARG A 93 14.58 12.45 9.37
C ARG A 93 15.60 12.25 10.51
N GLU A 94 16.77 11.71 10.21
CA GLU A 94 17.86 11.49 11.19
C GLU A 94 18.84 12.68 11.32
N LYS A 95 18.51 13.83 10.71
CA LYS A 95 19.44 14.97 10.61
C LYS A 95 18.84 16.28 11.06
N THR A 96 17.55 16.50 10.86
CA THR A 96 16.85 17.72 11.24
C THR A 96 15.81 17.41 12.30
N PHE A 97 16.00 17.96 13.50
CA PHE A 97 15.14 17.74 14.66
C PHE A 97 14.50 19.06 15.08
N LEU A 98 13.17 19.09 15.19
CA LEU A 98 12.42 20.24 15.66
C LEU A 98 11.93 19.95 17.08
N THR A 99 12.12 20.88 18.00
CA THR A 99 11.66 20.73 19.38
C THR A 99 11.33 22.08 20.00
N SER A 100 10.86 22.08 21.25
CA SER A 100 10.55 23.30 22.00
C SER A 100 11.17 23.23 23.40
N SER A 101 11.53 24.38 23.96
CA SER A 101 11.91 24.48 25.37
C SER A 101 10.73 24.80 26.29
N SER A 102 9.53 24.99 25.73
CA SER A 102 8.33 25.29 26.52
C SER A 102 7.89 24.09 27.35
N THR A 103 7.32 24.37 28.53
CA THR A 103 6.71 23.38 29.41
C THR A 103 5.18 23.48 29.45
N GLY A 104 4.60 24.45 28.72
CA GLY A 104 3.16 24.74 28.71
C GLY A 104 2.50 24.54 27.35
N ASN A 105 3.25 24.08 26.36
CA ASN A 105 2.72 23.90 25.00
C ASN A 105 1.73 22.73 24.95
N ILE A 106 0.63 22.96 24.24
CA ILE A 106 -0.31 21.90 23.87
C ILE A 106 0.24 21.14 22.67
N PHE A 107 0.78 21.84 21.67
CA PHE A 107 1.37 21.25 20.46
C PHE A 107 2.79 21.78 20.22
N LEU A 108 3.72 20.93 19.80
CA LEU A 108 5.04 21.37 19.33
C LEU A 108 4.90 22.12 18.00
N LEU A 109 4.21 21.53 17.03
CA LEU A 109 3.98 22.09 15.69
C LEU A 109 2.50 22.40 15.47
N ARG A 110 2.20 23.57 14.90
CA ARG A 110 0.87 23.98 14.45
C ARG A 110 0.94 24.48 13.01
N THR A 111 0.14 23.88 12.12
CA THR A 111 0.00 24.33 10.72
C THR A 111 -1.44 24.69 10.36
N ASP A 112 -2.34 24.72 11.35
CA ASP A 112 -3.76 25.06 11.19
C ASP A 112 -4.01 26.53 10.85
N ASP A 113 -3.00 27.40 11.03
CA ASP A 113 -3.06 28.82 10.72
C ASP A 113 -2.42 29.17 9.35
N ARG A 114 -2.09 28.16 8.52
CA ARG A 114 -1.50 28.36 7.18
C ARG A 114 -1.91 27.27 6.16
N PRO A 115 -2.66 27.62 5.10
CA PRO A 115 -3.25 26.63 4.19
C PRO A 115 -2.21 25.88 3.35
N GLY A 116 -2.49 24.63 3.01
CA GLY A 116 -1.70 23.87 2.03
C GLY A 116 -0.25 23.61 2.44
N THR A 117 0.03 23.62 3.75
CA THR A 117 1.38 23.39 4.29
C THR A 117 1.88 21.99 3.92
N LYS A 118 3.09 21.93 3.36
CA LYS A 118 3.82 20.69 3.08
C LYS A 118 5.07 20.64 3.93
N MET A 119 5.38 19.49 4.51
CA MET A 119 6.62 19.29 5.25
C MET A 119 7.27 17.96 4.90
N SER A 120 8.61 17.94 4.86
CA SER A 120 9.36 16.73 4.59
C SER A 120 10.72 16.65 5.25
N ASP A 121 11.21 15.41 5.42
CA ASP A 121 12.60 15.09 5.77
C ASP A 121 13.09 15.65 7.12
N LEU A 122 12.30 15.45 8.18
CA LEU A 122 12.63 15.92 9.53
C LEU A 122 11.95 15.08 10.62
N THR A 123 12.36 15.28 11.87
CA THR A 123 11.75 14.66 13.05
C THR A 123 11.23 15.72 14.01
N LEU A 124 10.00 15.56 14.48
CA LEU A 124 9.40 16.32 15.56
C LEU A 124 9.71 15.62 16.90
N VAL A 125 10.44 16.30 17.78
CA VAL A 125 10.85 15.76 19.08
C VAL A 125 10.03 16.43 20.18
N VAL A 126 9.05 15.70 20.71
CA VAL A 126 8.28 16.13 21.88
C VAL A 126 9.17 16.00 23.12
N PRO A 127 9.55 17.11 23.77
CA PRO A 127 10.53 17.08 24.85
C PRO A 127 9.93 16.48 26.13
N ALA A 128 10.80 15.96 27.00
CA ALA A 128 10.44 15.45 28.33
C ALA A 128 9.72 16.48 29.23
N SER A 129 9.85 17.77 28.90
CA SER A 129 9.29 18.88 29.67
C SER A 129 7.87 19.27 29.28
N PHE A 130 7.31 18.67 28.21
CA PHE A 130 5.92 18.90 27.85
C PHE A 130 4.98 18.36 28.93
N PRO A 131 3.79 18.96 29.09
CA PRO A 131 2.82 18.49 30.05
C PRO A 131 2.39 17.05 29.71
N ASP A 132 2.36 16.19 30.73
CA ASP A 132 1.86 14.82 30.60
C ASP A 132 0.32 14.81 30.67
N ALA A 133 -0.30 13.97 29.84
CA ALA A 133 -1.72 13.62 29.84
C ALA A 133 -2.75 14.68 29.36
N GLY A 134 -3.92 14.18 28.98
CA GLY A 134 -5.12 14.97 28.67
C GLY A 134 -5.13 15.64 27.29
N GLY A 135 -4.28 15.20 26.36
CA GLY A 135 -4.10 15.84 25.05
C GLY A 135 -3.26 17.13 25.11
N ASN A 136 -2.66 17.42 26.26
CA ASN A 136 -1.60 18.42 26.35
C ASN A 136 -0.26 17.74 26.03
N GLY A 137 0.64 18.47 25.39
CA GLY A 137 1.93 17.93 24.99
C GLY A 137 1.81 16.97 23.80
N SER A 138 1.56 17.49 22.61
CA SER A 138 1.42 16.72 21.37
C SER A 138 2.48 17.12 20.35
N ALA A 139 2.86 16.24 19.44
CA ALA A 139 3.81 16.59 18.39
C ALA A 139 3.23 17.61 17.41
N ALA A 140 2.01 17.39 16.92
CA ALA A 140 1.44 18.28 15.92
C ALA A 140 -0.09 18.39 15.92
N GLN A 141 -0.55 19.61 15.64
CA GLN A 141 -1.87 19.91 15.10
C GLN A 141 -1.69 20.38 13.66
N ILE A 142 -2.36 19.71 12.73
CA ILE A 142 -2.24 20.00 11.30
C ILE A 142 -3.60 20.11 10.64
N GLU A 143 -3.71 21.00 9.66
CA GLU A 143 -4.90 21.19 8.83
C GLU A 143 -4.51 21.23 7.36
N ASP A 144 -5.25 20.48 6.54
CA ASP A 144 -5.09 20.45 5.09
C ASP A 144 -3.61 20.30 4.63
N ALA A 145 -2.84 19.50 5.38
CA ALA A 145 -1.38 19.43 5.26
C ALA A 145 -0.90 18.15 4.56
N VAL A 146 0.29 18.23 3.94
CA VAL A 146 0.98 17.09 3.34
C VAL A 146 2.32 16.85 4.02
N LEU A 147 2.47 15.73 4.72
CA LEU A 147 3.69 15.34 5.41
C LEU A 147 4.33 14.14 4.73
N THR A 148 5.63 14.20 4.43
CA THR A 148 6.37 13.10 3.79
C THR A 148 7.68 12.88 4.52
N ARG A 149 7.88 11.73 5.16
CA ARG A 149 9.06 11.46 6.00
C ARG A 149 9.22 12.48 7.13
N VAL A 150 8.12 12.68 7.87
CA VAL A 150 8.07 13.51 9.06
C VAL A 150 7.84 12.60 10.26
N ASP A 151 8.91 12.28 10.97
CA ASP A 151 8.85 11.35 12.11
C ASP A 151 8.51 12.10 13.40
N VAL A 152 8.07 11.36 14.40
CA VAL A 152 7.75 11.85 15.73
C VAL A 152 8.45 11.00 16.77
N GLU A 153 9.29 11.64 17.59
CA GLU A 153 9.92 11.06 18.77
C GLU A 153 9.28 11.67 20.03
N ILE A 154 8.68 10.83 20.86
CA ILE A 154 8.11 11.22 22.15
C ILE A 154 9.11 10.95 23.29
N ARG A 155 9.47 11.98 24.06
CA ARG A 155 10.43 11.88 25.19
C ARG A 155 9.83 12.08 26.58
N ASN A 156 8.54 12.30 26.69
CA ASN A 156 7.81 12.30 27.97
C ASN A 156 6.84 11.11 28.05
N SER A 157 6.18 10.96 29.19
CA SER A 157 5.19 9.92 29.39
C SER A 157 3.83 10.42 28.92
N GLU A 158 3.15 9.64 28.07
CA GLU A 158 1.74 9.86 27.70
C GLU A 158 1.48 11.08 26.78
N SER A 159 2.47 11.46 25.96
CA SER A 159 2.25 12.43 24.89
C SER A 159 1.74 11.80 23.61
N ASP A 160 1.05 12.64 22.84
CA ASP A 160 0.46 12.27 21.57
C ASP A 160 1.42 12.60 20.41
N GLY A 161 1.35 11.81 19.35
CA GLY A 161 2.00 12.15 18.08
C GLY A 161 1.19 13.21 17.34
N PHE A 162 0.53 12.79 16.26
CA PHE A 162 -0.38 13.64 15.49
C PHE A 162 -1.76 13.65 16.14
N ALA A 163 -1.91 14.46 17.18
CA ALA A 163 -3.07 14.45 18.08
C ALA A 163 -4.30 15.17 17.52
N SER A 164 -4.11 16.07 16.54
CA SER A 164 -5.18 16.86 15.95
C SER A 164 -5.03 16.96 14.43
N LEU A 165 -5.64 16.00 13.74
CA LEU A 165 -5.73 15.97 12.28
C LEU A 165 -7.03 16.66 11.82
N ILE A 166 -6.92 17.85 11.23
CA ILE A 166 -8.03 18.70 10.78
C ILE A 166 -8.14 18.67 9.26
N GLY A 167 -9.36 18.62 8.71
CA GLY A 167 -9.56 18.71 7.26
C GLY A 167 -8.96 17.52 6.50
N LYS A 168 -8.22 17.80 5.43
CA LYS A 168 -7.72 16.84 4.45
C LYS A 168 -6.20 16.71 4.50
N ASN A 169 -5.71 15.80 5.33
CA ASN A 169 -4.26 15.56 5.44
C ASN A 169 -3.79 14.37 4.60
N VAL A 170 -2.53 14.40 4.20
CA VAL A 170 -1.83 13.26 3.59
C VAL A 170 -0.50 13.08 4.32
N ILE A 171 -0.28 11.91 4.91
CA ILE A 171 0.93 11.56 5.65
C ILE A 171 1.55 10.34 4.99
N VAL A 172 2.81 10.43 4.58
CA VAL A 172 3.51 9.37 3.83
C VAL A 172 4.82 9.03 4.50
N ASP A 173 5.07 7.73 4.69
CA ASP A 173 6.34 7.17 5.16
C ASP A 173 6.83 7.89 6.42
N SER A 174 6.05 7.85 7.50
CA SER A 174 6.33 8.55 8.75
C SER A 174 6.33 7.58 9.92
N HIS A 175 7.22 7.79 10.88
CA HIS A 175 7.40 6.93 12.03
C HIS A 175 7.03 7.65 13.32
N VAL A 176 6.16 7.06 14.14
CA VAL A 176 5.84 7.56 15.48
C VAL A 176 6.34 6.56 16.52
N TYR A 177 7.24 7.01 17.39
CA TYR A 177 7.87 6.20 18.41
C TYR A 177 8.17 7.00 19.68
N ALA A 178 8.46 6.28 20.76
CA ALA A 178 8.90 6.85 22.02
C ALA A 178 10.39 6.56 22.26
N ALA A 179 11.08 7.50 22.89
CA ALA A 179 12.41 7.26 23.46
C ALA A 179 12.35 6.24 24.61
N GLU A 180 13.50 5.70 25.01
CA GLU A 180 13.58 4.74 26.12
C GLU A 180 12.98 5.34 27.41
N GLY A 181 12.03 4.61 28.01
CA GLY A 181 11.32 5.04 29.22
C GLY A 181 10.12 5.99 28.97
N SER A 182 9.86 6.36 27.72
CA SER A 182 8.71 7.18 27.31
C SER A 182 7.60 6.32 26.71
N LYS A 183 6.43 6.92 26.44
CA LYS A 183 5.28 6.22 25.86
C LYS A 183 4.51 7.13 24.91
N VAL A 184 4.19 6.63 23.71
CA VAL A 184 3.22 7.26 22.82
C VAL A 184 1.82 6.93 23.32
N ASP A 185 1.00 7.94 23.66
CA ASP A 185 -0.40 7.68 24.00
C ASP A 185 -1.23 7.48 22.72
N TRP A 186 -1.47 8.56 21.98
CA TRP A 186 -2.19 8.54 20.70
C TRP A 186 -1.24 8.83 19.54
N ALA A 187 -0.97 7.88 18.65
CA ALA A 187 -0.04 8.12 17.54
C ALA A 187 -0.65 9.02 16.45
N PHE A 188 -1.86 8.67 15.98
CA PHE A 188 -2.62 9.45 14.99
C PHE A 188 -4.08 9.57 15.43
N ARG A 189 -4.55 10.80 15.61
CA ARG A 189 -5.90 11.08 16.11
C ARG A 189 -6.59 12.20 15.34
N THR A 190 -7.83 11.95 14.90
CA THR A 190 -8.66 13.01 14.29
C THR A 190 -9.05 14.06 15.31
N ASN A 191 -9.09 15.32 14.87
CA ASN A 191 -9.33 16.47 15.74
C ASN A 191 -10.63 16.37 16.54
N TYR A 192 -10.60 16.94 17.74
CA TYR A 192 -11.73 17.08 18.65
C TYR A 192 -12.78 18.10 18.20
N ALA A 193 -12.44 19.10 17.36
CA ALA A 193 -13.28 20.26 17.08
C ALA A 193 -14.48 20.03 16.11
N GLY A 194 -14.79 18.78 15.75
CA GLY A 194 -15.97 18.45 14.93
C GLY A 194 -15.89 18.91 13.46
N VAL A 195 -14.69 19.23 12.98
CA VAL A 195 -14.44 19.59 11.58
C VAL A 195 -14.43 18.31 10.74
N PRO A 196 -15.31 18.17 9.73
CA PRO A 196 -15.27 17.05 8.80
C PRO A 196 -13.94 16.97 8.06
N GLY A 197 -13.43 15.77 7.84
CA GLY A 197 -12.10 15.62 7.25
C GLY A 197 -11.72 14.20 6.88
N LYS A 198 -10.80 14.07 5.94
CA LYS A 198 -10.19 12.79 5.56
C LYS A 198 -8.68 12.92 5.70
N THR A 199 -8.08 12.15 6.59
CA THR A 199 -6.62 12.00 6.62
C THR A 199 -6.22 10.69 5.96
N THR A 200 -5.33 10.75 4.99
CA THR A 200 -4.76 9.57 4.32
C THR A 200 -3.37 9.32 4.87
N ILE A 201 -3.10 8.10 5.35
CA ILE A 201 -1.81 7.70 5.94
C ILE A 201 -1.28 6.52 5.13
N ILE A 202 -0.06 6.63 4.61
CA ILE A 202 0.54 5.62 3.72
C ILE A 202 1.93 5.29 4.22
N GLY A 203 2.22 4.02 4.48
CA GLY A 203 3.59 3.62 4.86
C GLY A 203 4.00 4.04 6.26
N ALA A 204 3.06 4.31 7.16
CA ALA A 204 3.42 4.74 8.51
C ALA A 204 3.82 3.56 9.40
N VAL A 205 4.77 3.78 10.29
CA VAL A 205 5.15 2.82 11.34
C VAL A 205 4.83 3.45 12.70
N VAL A 206 4.20 2.69 13.58
CA VAL A 206 3.89 3.12 14.95
C VAL A 206 4.37 2.08 15.94
N ASP A 207 5.28 2.47 16.84
CA ASP A 207 5.86 1.57 17.82
C ASP A 207 5.34 1.86 19.24
N GLN A 208 4.85 0.80 19.86
CA GLN A 208 4.38 0.71 21.25
C GLN A 208 3.41 1.82 21.70
N PRO A 209 2.37 2.17 20.90
CA PRO A 209 1.43 3.21 21.31
C PRO A 209 0.46 2.69 22.38
N THR A 210 -0.23 3.55 23.13
CA THR A 210 -1.50 3.15 23.73
C THR A 210 -2.52 2.87 22.63
N TYR A 211 -2.66 3.84 21.72
CA TYR A 211 -3.56 3.82 20.57
C TYR A 211 -2.84 4.21 19.27
N GLY A 212 -2.94 3.37 18.24
CA GLY A 212 -2.31 3.62 16.94
C GLY A 212 -3.07 4.64 16.09
N PHE A 213 -4.08 4.18 15.34
CA PHE A 213 -4.90 4.99 14.44
C PHE A 213 -6.30 5.22 15.01
N VAL A 214 -6.66 6.49 15.21
CA VAL A 214 -7.87 6.86 15.93
C VAL A 214 -8.75 7.86 15.17
N ALA A 215 -9.97 7.42 14.85
CA ALA A 215 -11.04 8.30 14.38
C ALA A 215 -12.11 8.44 15.47
N SER A 216 -12.08 9.53 16.22
CA SER A 216 -12.92 9.72 17.42
C SER A 216 -14.03 10.76 17.27
N LYS A 217 -14.42 11.12 16.04
CA LYS A 217 -15.47 12.12 15.76
C LYS A 217 -16.25 11.83 14.49
N GLU A 218 -17.51 12.25 14.48
CA GLU A 218 -18.39 12.21 13.31
C GLU A 218 -17.74 12.87 12.09
N LYS A 219 -18.05 12.35 10.90
CA LYS A 219 -17.59 12.89 9.61
C LYS A 219 -16.06 12.98 9.47
N THR A 220 -15.32 12.29 10.32
CA THR A 220 -13.87 12.11 10.17
C THR A 220 -13.56 10.70 9.64
N LEU A 221 -12.62 10.64 8.69
CA LEU A 221 -12.12 9.41 8.09
C LEU A 221 -10.61 9.34 8.19
N LEU A 222 -10.08 8.27 8.77
CA LEU A 222 -8.69 7.85 8.58
C LEU A 222 -8.63 6.77 7.50
N ASP A 223 -7.86 7.01 6.44
CA ASP A 223 -7.63 6.09 5.34
C ASP A 223 -6.17 5.63 5.40
N VAL A 224 -5.93 4.48 6.03
CA VAL A 224 -4.61 3.96 6.38
C VAL A 224 -4.23 2.83 5.42
N ARG A 225 -3.08 2.96 4.75
CA ARG A 225 -2.55 1.98 3.80
C ARG A 225 -1.11 1.63 4.10
N LEU A 226 -0.69 0.41 3.78
CA LEU A 226 0.73 0.00 3.82
C LEU A 226 1.40 0.31 5.16
N SER A 227 0.65 0.33 6.26
CA SER A 227 1.13 0.83 7.55
C SER A 227 1.29 -0.29 8.56
N GLN A 228 2.03 -0.02 9.64
CA GLN A 228 2.31 -0.98 10.69
C GLN A 228 2.05 -0.38 12.07
N VAL A 229 1.43 -1.16 12.95
CA VAL A 229 1.36 -0.85 14.38
C VAL A 229 1.94 -2.01 15.17
N ASN A 230 2.99 -1.74 15.93
CA ASN A 230 3.75 -2.72 16.67
C ASN A 230 3.54 -2.55 18.18
N GLY A 231 2.94 -3.54 18.80
CA GLY A 231 2.79 -3.64 20.24
C GLY A 231 1.95 -2.55 20.91
N PRO A 232 0.73 -2.24 20.42
CA PRO A 232 -0.13 -1.31 21.14
C PRO A 232 -0.42 -1.84 22.56
N THR A 233 -0.60 -0.96 23.54
CA THR A 233 -0.98 -1.37 24.91
C THR A 233 -2.49 -1.39 25.14
N ALA A 234 -3.29 -0.72 24.29
CA ALA A 234 -4.76 -0.76 24.37
C ALA A 234 -5.41 -1.22 23.06
N ALA A 235 -5.23 -0.48 21.96
CA ALA A 235 -5.74 -0.86 20.63
C ALA A 235 -4.90 -0.28 19.49
N ALA A 236 -4.63 -1.06 18.43
CA ALA A 236 -3.96 -0.50 17.25
C ALA A 236 -4.88 0.41 16.43
N VAL A 237 -6.16 0.06 16.29
CA VAL A 237 -7.14 0.83 15.53
C VAL A 237 -8.38 1.10 16.38
N TRP A 238 -8.83 2.35 16.40
CA TRP A 238 -10.05 2.75 17.10
C TRP A 238 -10.94 3.66 16.28
N ALA A 239 -12.23 3.32 16.23
CA ALA A 239 -13.29 4.22 15.79
C ALA A 239 -14.30 4.48 16.92
N GLY A 240 -14.69 5.75 17.10
CA GLY A 240 -15.71 6.14 18.07
C GLY A 240 -16.40 7.43 17.67
N ALA A 241 -17.51 7.74 18.35
CA ALA A 241 -18.30 8.97 18.15
C ALA A 241 -18.68 9.28 16.69
N GLY A 242 -18.91 8.26 15.85
CA GLY A 242 -19.23 8.41 14.42
C GLY A 242 -18.02 8.50 13.48
N GLY A 243 -16.81 8.31 14.03
CA GLY A 243 -15.57 8.25 13.26
C GLY A 243 -15.43 6.98 12.44
N ARG A 244 -14.63 7.06 11.38
CA ARG A 244 -14.38 5.95 10.46
C ARG A 244 -12.89 5.71 10.25
N VAL A 245 -12.48 4.44 10.25
CA VAL A 245 -11.14 4.03 9.85
C VAL A 245 -11.23 3.00 8.73
N ASN A 246 -10.47 3.21 7.66
CA ASN A 246 -10.15 2.19 6.68
C ASN A 246 -8.70 1.76 6.92
N LEU A 247 -8.47 0.47 7.15
CA LEU A 247 -7.15 -0.15 7.27
C LEU A 247 -6.97 -1.11 6.09
N GLU A 248 -6.05 -0.79 5.20
CA GLU A 248 -5.81 -1.57 3.98
C GLU A 248 -4.34 -1.98 3.88
N ASN A 249 -4.08 -3.24 3.54
CA ASN A 249 -2.73 -3.75 3.29
C ASN A 249 -1.73 -3.43 4.40
N SER A 250 -2.15 -3.61 5.64
CA SER A 250 -1.43 -3.14 6.83
C SER A 250 -1.23 -4.27 7.84
N LEU A 251 -0.21 -4.12 8.68
CA LEU A 251 0.15 -5.09 9.72
C LEU A 251 -0.15 -4.52 11.11
N VAL A 252 -0.84 -5.30 11.93
CA VAL A 252 -1.00 -5.04 13.35
C VAL A 252 -0.41 -6.20 14.13
N THR A 253 0.61 -5.93 14.94
CA THR A 253 1.25 -6.90 15.82
C THR A 253 0.95 -6.50 17.26
N THR A 254 0.33 -7.38 18.06
CA THR A 254 0.02 -7.12 19.47
C THR A 254 0.75 -8.09 20.41
N TYR A 255 0.87 -7.71 21.68
CA TYR A 255 1.41 -8.52 22.78
C TYR A 255 0.37 -8.71 23.89
N GLY A 256 -0.89 -8.89 23.50
CA GLY A 256 -2.01 -8.98 24.45
C GLY A 256 -2.87 -7.74 24.58
N ALA A 257 -2.86 -6.87 23.57
CA ALA A 257 -3.84 -5.80 23.40
C ALA A 257 -4.84 -6.15 22.30
N ARG A 258 -5.86 -5.31 22.14
CA ARG A 258 -6.82 -5.45 21.03
C ARG A 258 -6.15 -5.00 19.73
N ALA A 259 -6.46 -5.64 18.61
CA ALA A 259 -6.10 -5.08 17.32
C ALA A 259 -7.04 -3.92 16.97
N VAL A 260 -8.34 -4.13 17.16
CA VAL A 260 -9.38 -3.20 16.73
C VAL A 260 -10.38 -2.99 17.85
N THR A 261 -10.77 -1.73 18.07
CA THR A 261 -11.89 -1.40 18.94
C THR A 261 -12.85 -0.43 18.24
N VAL A 262 -14.15 -0.61 18.46
CA VAL A 262 -15.20 0.30 17.98
C VAL A 262 -16.10 0.66 19.16
N ASN A 263 -16.07 1.92 19.56
CA ASN A 263 -16.80 2.40 20.73
C ASN A 263 -17.64 3.64 20.35
N PRO A 264 -18.88 3.46 19.86
CA PRO A 264 -19.81 4.58 19.69
C PRO A 264 -20.02 5.32 21.01
N GLU A 265 -20.31 6.62 20.95
CA GLU A 265 -20.45 7.47 22.15
C GLU A 265 -21.91 7.92 22.35
N PRO A 266 -22.37 8.11 23.61
CA PRO A 266 -23.67 8.71 23.88
C PRO A 266 -23.83 10.07 23.20
N ALA A 267 -25.05 10.37 22.75
CA ALA A 267 -25.40 11.59 22.01
C ALA A 267 -24.62 11.80 20.68
N LYS A 268 -24.01 10.73 20.14
CA LYS A 268 -23.36 10.71 18.83
C LYS A 268 -24.05 9.65 17.96
N PRO A 269 -25.11 10.01 17.21
CA PRO A 269 -25.95 9.05 16.50
C PRO A 269 -25.29 8.46 15.25
N ASP A 270 -24.18 9.05 14.80
CA ASP A 270 -23.48 8.60 13.61
C ASP A 270 -22.79 7.24 13.83
N LEU A 271 -22.87 6.40 12.80
CA LEU A 271 -22.25 5.08 12.76
C LEU A 271 -20.72 5.16 12.89
N SER A 272 -20.15 4.45 13.87
CA SER A 272 -18.71 4.28 14.03
C SER A 272 -18.25 3.02 13.29
N VAL A 273 -17.26 3.13 12.39
CA VAL A 273 -16.88 2.05 11.48
C VAL A 273 -15.38 1.81 11.44
N VAL A 274 -14.98 0.55 11.45
CA VAL A 274 -13.66 0.12 10.98
C VAL A 274 -13.82 -0.83 9.79
N ASN A 275 -13.24 -0.47 8.66
CA ASN A 275 -13.12 -1.34 7.49
C ASN A 275 -11.69 -1.86 7.40
N ILE A 276 -11.52 -3.17 7.21
CA ILE A 276 -10.23 -3.84 7.17
C ILE A 276 -10.17 -4.63 5.86
N SER A 277 -9.20 -4.32 5.01
CA SER A 277 -8.97 -5.03 3.76
C SER A 277 -7.52 -5.49 3.64
N SER A 278 -7.32 -6.72 3.17
CA SER A 278 -5.99 -7.23 2.83
C SER A 278 -4.95 -7.03 3.95
N SER A 279 -5.34 -7.13 5.22
CA SER A 279 -4.49 -6.78 6.36
C SER A 279 -4.26 -7.97 7.27
N THR A 280 -3.16 -7.96 8.03
CA THR A 280 -2.84 -9.03 8.97
C THR A 280 -2.86 -8.49 10.40
N LEU A 281 -3.68 -9.11 11.25
CA LEU A 281 -3.77 -8.83 12.68
C LEU A 281 -3.20 -10.05 13.43
N VAL A 282 -2.03 -9.92 14.04
CA VAL A 282 -1.36 -11.01 14.76
C VAL A 282 -1.16 -10.64 16.22
N ASN A 283 -1.41 -11.57 17.13
CA ASN A 283 -0.95 -11.49 18.51
C ASN A 283 0.18 -12.50 18.72
N ILE A 284 1.28 -12.03 19.30
CA ILE A 284 2.48 -12.83 19.58
C ILE A 284 2.79 -12.96 21.08
N GLY A 285 1.92 -12.40 21.94
CA GLY A 285 1.97 -12.52 23.39
C GLY A 285 0.77 -13.30 23.97
N SER A 286 0.59 -13.24 25.29
CA SER A 286 -0.66 -13.69 25.91
C SER A 286 -1.83 -12.88 25.36
N ALA A 287 -2.98 -13.50 25.05
CA ALA A 287 -4.10 -12.82 24.41
C ALA A 287 -5.33 -12.67 25.34
N PRO A 288 -5.25 -11.91 26.44
CA PRO A 288 -6.37 -11.77 27.39
C PRO A 288 -7.54 -10.95 26.82
N TYR A 289 -7.36 -10.32 25.65
CA TYR A 289 -8.38 -9.56 24.96
C TYR A 289 -8.66 -10.16 23.58
N PRO A 290 -9.89 -10.02 23.08
CA PRO A 290 -10.23 -10.41 21.72
C PRO A 290 -9.48 -9.55 20.70
N ALA A 291 -9.31 -10.07 19.48
CA ALA A 291 -8.75 -9.28 18.38
C ALA A 291 -9.58 -8.02 18.08
N ILE A 292 -10.91 -8.18 18.05
CA ILE A 292 -11.88 -7.13 17.75
C ILE A 292 -12.79 -6.93 18.96
N ALA A 293 -12.96 -5.69 19.41
CA ALA A 293 -13.97 -5.33 20.41
C ALA A 293 -14.94 -4.29 19.87
N ILE A 294 -16.24 -4.51 20.03
CA ILE A 294 -17.27 -3.50 19.75
C ILE A 294 -18.03 -3.26 21.05
N THR A 295 -17.94 -2.05 21.61
CA THR A 295 -18.61 -1.71 22.88
C THR A 295 -19.63 -0.62 22.63
N VAL A 296 -20.90 -1.00 22.64
CA VAL A 296 -22.01 -0.05 22.48
C VAL A 296 -22.48 0.42 23.86
N PRO A 297 -22.58 1.74 24.11
CA PRO A 297 -22.99 2.26 25.40
C PRO A 297 -24.50 2.03 25.63
N SER A 298 -24.91 1.98 26.90
CA SER A 298 -26.34 1.91 27.30
C SER A 298 -27.06 3.26 27.11
N SER A 299 -27.07 3.75 25.87
CA SER A 299 -27.67 5.02 25.47
C SER A 299 -28.32 4.89 24.10
N SER A 300 -29.61 5.19 24.00
CA SER A 300 -30.36 5.17 22.74
C SER A 300 -30.03 6.33 21.80
N SER A 301 -29.20 7.29 22.23
CA SER A 301 -28.73 8.41 21.41
C SER A 301 -27.34 8.18 20.81
N ALA A 302 -26.70 7.05 21.11
CA ALA A 302 -25.48 6.63 20.44
C ALA A 302 -25.80 6.02 19.05
N GLY A 303 -24.81 6.04 18.16
CA GLY A 303 -24.86 5.37 16.88
C GLY A 303 -24.45 3.91 17.00
N ASP A 304 -24.63 3.17 15.91
CA ASP A 304 -24.19 1.78 15.80
C ASP A 304 -22.65 1.67 15.75
N GLY A 305 -22.15 0.49 16.11
CA GLY A 305 -20.75 0.10 15.94
C GLY A 305 -20.61 -1.00 14.88
N GLN A 306 -19.69 -0.83 13.95
CA GLN A 306 -19.50 -1.80 12.85
C GLN A 306 -18.03 -2.08 12.54
N VAL A 307 -17.71 -3.34 12.33
CA VAL A 307 -16.45 -3.79 11.73
C VAL A 307 -16.75 -4.60 10.47
N ASN A 308 -16.11 -4.23 9.36
CA ASN A 308 -16.15 -4.97 8.11
C ASN A 308 -14.74 -5.44 7.78
N MET A 309 -14.56 -6.73 7.51
CA MET A 309 -13.26 -7.31 7.21
C MET A 309 -13.31 -8.15 5.94
N SER A 310 -12.33 -7.95 5.05
CA SER A 310 -12.19 -8.74 3.83
C SER A 310 -10.74 -9.00 3.45
N GLY A 311 -10.44 -10.15 2.84
CA GLY A 311 -9.09 -10.44 2.35
C GLY A 311 -8.04 -10.51 3.45
N SER A 312 -8.41 -10.66 4.73
CA SER A 312 -7.51 -10.37 5.86
C SER A 312 -7.23 -11.62 6.71
N ILE A 313 -6.20 -11.57 7.56
CA ILE A 313 -5.86 -12.65 8.49
C ILE A 313 -5.95 -12.16 9.94
N ILE A 314 -6.54 -12.96 10.82
CA ILE A 314 -6.45 -12.80 12.28
C ILE A 314 -5.82 -14.07 12.87
N HIS A 315 -4.73 -13.93 13.62
CA HIS A 315 -4.01 -15.06 14.19
C HIS A 315 -3.47 -14.76 15.60
N GLY A 316 -3.35 -15.80 16.43
CA GLY A 316 -2.74 -15.70 17.77
C GLY A 316 -3.67 -15.19 18.88
N TYR A 317 -4.94 -14.95 18.61
CA TYR A 317 -5.94 -14.56 19.62
C TYR A 317 -6.74 -15.76 20.09
N GLU A 318 -7.00 -15.85 21.40
CA GLU A 318 -7.89 -16.88 21.98
C GLU A 318 -9.35 -16.65 21.53
N GLU A 319 -9.76 -15.39 21.50
CA GLU A 319 -11.07 -14.93 21.05
C GLU A 319 -10.89 -13.96 19.88
N THR A 320 -11.66 -14.11 18.82
CA THR A 320 -11.58 -13.20 17.66
C THR A 320 -12.39 -11.94 17.88
N TRP A 321 -13.57 -12.03 18.51
CA TRP A 321 -14.37 -10.85 18.79
C TRP A 321 -15.11 -10.90 20.12
N ASN A 322 -15.33 -9.71 20.68
CA ASN A 322 -16.34 -9.43 21.70
C ASN A 322 -17.21 -8.27 21.26
N MET A 323 -18.53 -8.44 21.35
CA MET A 323 -19.50 -7.37 21.14
C MET A 323 -20.32 -7.17 22.41
N SER A 324 -20.03 -6.10 23.14
CA SER A 324 -20.79 -5.72 24.34
C SER A 324 -21.94 -4.80 23.93
N VAL A 325 -23.17 -5.30 23.96
CA VAL A 325 -24.39 -4.56 23.62
C VAL A 325 -25.35 -4.50 24.82
N PRO A 326 -26.03 -3.37 25.06
CA PRO A 326 -27.07 -3.29 26.07
C PRO A 326 -28.30 -4.14 25.71
N VAL A 327 -28.98 -4.69 26.73
CA VAL A 327 -30.22 -5.44 26.54
C VAL A 327 -31.42 -4.49 26.56
N GLY A 328 -32.20 -4.45 25.48
CA GLY A 328 -33.46 -3.71 25.41
C GLY A 328 -33.75 -3.13 24.03
N PRO A 329 -35.00 -2.73 23.75
CA PRO A 329 -35.36 -2.09 22.49
C PRO A 329 -34.75 -0.68 22.39
N GLY A 330 -34.33 -0.29 21.19
CA GLY A 330 -33.88 1.08 20.89
C GLY A 330 -32.43 1.39 21.28
N PHE A 331 -31.65 0.40 21.71
CA PHE A 331 -30.20 0.54 21.81
C PHE A 331 -29.52 0.32 20.45
N PRO A 332 -28.34 0.93 20.23
CA PRO A 332 -27.61 0.76 18.98
C PRO A 332 -27.10 -0.67 18.81
N ALA A 333 -26.87 -1.04 17.55
CA ALA A 333 -26.37 -2.35 17.18
C ALA A 333 -24.83 -2.42 17.19
N ALA A 334 -24.31 -3.61 17.47
CA ALA A 334 -22.94 -4.00 17.13
C ALA A 334 -22.97 -5.02 16.00
N SER A 335 -22.19 -4.79 14.94
CA SER A 335 -22.12 -5.70 13.79
C SER A 335 -20.69 -5.99 13.37
N LEU A 336 -20.43 -7.27 13.07
CA LEU A 336 -19.18 -7.77 12.52
C LEU A 336 -19.49 -8.51 11.21
N ASN A 337 -18.89 -8.07 10.10
CA ASN A 337 -19.05 -8.72 8.80
C ASN A 337 -17.69 -9.17 8.28
N VAL A 338 -17.53 -10.47 7.98
CA VAL A 338 -16.24 -11.03 7.54
C VAL A 338 -16.41 -11.90 6.30
N GLY A 339 -15.60 -11.65 5.28
CA GLY A 339 -15.55 -12.46 4.04
C GLY A 339 -14.13 -12.61 3.50
N HIS A 340 -13.82 -13.65 2.73
CA HIS A 340 -12.50 -13.84 2.11
C HIS A 340 -11.32 -13.73 3.11
N SER A 341 -11.47 -14.22 4.34
CA SER A 341 -10.48 -14.00 5.41
C SER A 341 -10.13 -15.28 6.15
N ASN A 342 -8.92 -15.38 6.71
CA ASN A 342 -8.49 -16.50 7.54
C ASN A 342 -8.46 -16.12 9.01
N PHE A 343 -9.29 -16.76 9.83
CA PHE A 343 -9.38 -16.47 11.26
C PHE A 343 -10.09 -17.61 12.03
N PRO A 344 -9.80 -17.79 13.33
CA PRO A 344 -10.60 -18.66 14.18
C PRO A 344 -11.96 -17.99 14.49
N PRO A 345 -13.12 -18.60 14.19
CA PRO A 345 -14.41 -17.95 14.38
C PRO A 345 -14.90 -18.07 15.85
N VAL A 346 -14.11 -17.57 16.80
CA VAL A 346 -14.37 -17.69 18.25
C VAL A 346 -14.85 -16.34 18.80
N ALA A 347 -16.04 -16.32 19.41
CA ALA A 347 -16.57 -15.18 20.14
C ALA A 347 -16.22 -15.29 21.63
N SER A 348 -16.04 -14.15 22.30
CA SER A 348 -15.99 -14.11 23.76
C SER A 348 -17.29 -14.58 24.40
N GLU A 349 -17.20 -15.15 25.60
CA GLU A 349 -18.38 -15.49 26.40
C GLU A 349 -19.23 -14.24 26.65
N GLY A 350 -20.54 -14.35 26.39
CA GLY A 350 -21.48 -13.23 26.55
C GLY A 350 -21.44 -12.18 25.44
N SER A 351 -20.64 -12.37 24.38
CA SER A 351 -20.69 -11.50 23.20
C SER A 351 -22.11 -11.48 22.62
N GLY A 352 -22.70 -10.28 22.55
CA GLY A 352 -23.97 -10.03 21.87
C GLY A 352 -23.76 -9.57 20.43
N GLY A 353 -24.70 -8.79 19.88
CA GLY A 353 -24.63 -8.24 18.53
C GLY A 353 -24.85 -9.26 17.39
N THR A 354 -24.52 -8.85 16.17
CA THR A 354 -24.66 -9.68 14.96
C THR A 354 -23.29 -9.93 14.32
N ALA A 355 -22.85 -11.19 14.28
CA ALA A 355 -21.64 -11.61 13.58
C ALA A 355 -21.96 -12.42 12.32
N ASN A 356 -21.63 -11.86 11.15
CA ASN A 356 -21.73 -12.51 9.85
C ASN A 356 -20.38 -13.08 9.44
N THR A 357 -20.02 -14.24 10.00
CA THR A 357 -18.70 -14.90 9.82
C THR A 357 -18.76 -16.20 9.03
N GLY A 358 -19.97 -16.70 8.70
CA GLY A 358 -20.19 -18.00 8.07
C GLY A 358 -20.01 -18.05 6.53
N SER A 359 -19.34 -17.07 5.92
CA SER A 359 -19.08 -17.10 4.47
C SER A 359 -18.20 -18.30 4.11
N VAL A 360 -18.53 -19.00 3.00
CA VAL A 360 -17.69 -20.10 2.45
C VAL A 360 -16.31 -19.62 1.97
N THR A 361 -16.14 -18.31 1.82
CA THR A 361 -14.86 -17.70 1.45
C THR A 361 -13.96 -17.44 2.66
N ASN A 362 -14.45 -17.70 3.88
CA ASN A 362 -13.63 -17.63 5.08
C ASN A 362 -12.92 -18.96 5.32
N ILE A 363 -11.69 -18.87 5.84
CA ILE A 363 -10.82 -19.98 6.17
C ILE A 363 -10.60 -19.97 7.69
N ASN A 364 -10.52 -21.15 8.29
CA ASN A 364 -10.14 -21.31 9.69
C ASN A 364 -9.07 -22.42 9.74
N GLN A 365 -7.88 -22.07 9.29
CA GLN A 365 -6.71 -22.95 9.25
C GLN A 365 -5.46 -22.14 9.58
N ASP A 366 -4.39 -22.81 10.01
CA ASP A 366 -3.11 -22.15 10.22
C ASP A 366 -2.68 -21.45 8.90
N PRO A 367 -2.44 -20.12 8.89
CA PRO A 367 -1.97 -19.43 7.71
C PRO A 367 -0.54 -19.81 7.30
N LEU A 368 0.17 -20.64 8.08
CA LEU A 368 1.55 -21.08 7.82
C LEU A 368 2.49 -19.89 7.63
N PHE A 369 2.55 -19.00 8.62
CA PHE A 369 3.51 -17.91 8.62
C PHE A 369 4.95 -18.42 8.74
N VAL A 370 5.91 -17.68 8.19
CA VAL A 370 7.36 -17.94 8.40
C VAL A 370 7.67 -17.98 9.89
N SER A 371 7.12 -17.03 10.66
CA SER A 371 7.07 -17.05 12.12
C SER A 371 5.97 -16.11 12.63
N PRO A 372 5.61 -16.13 13.92
CA PRO A 372 4.64 -15.17 14.47
C PRO A 372 5.06 -13.70 14.29
N GLN A 373 6.37 -13.40 14.28
CA GLN A 373 6.93 -12.06 14.06
C GLN A 373 7.13 -11.74 12.56
N ASP A 374 7.00 -12.74 11.70
CA ASP A 374 7.17 -12.62 10.25
C ASP A 374 5.96 -13.26 9.55
N PRO A 375 4.87 -12.49 9.40
CA PRO A 375 3.60 -13.00 8.91
C PRO A 375 3.55 -13.17 7.39
N ARG A 376 4.72 -13.29 6.73
CA ARG A 376 4.80 -13.76 5.34
C ARG A 376 4.39 -15.22 5.27
N LEU A 377 3.66 -15.59 4.21
CA LEU A 377 3.15 -16.94 4.03
C LEU A 377 4.25 -17.90 3.57
N LEU A 378 4.23 -19.13 4.08
CA LEU A 378 5.03 -20.24 3.57
C LEU A 378 4.34 -20.91 2.38
N PRO A 379 5.08 -21.71 1.58
CA PRO A 379 4.47 -22.58 0.58
C PRO A 379 3.38 -23.47 1.20
N ASP A 380 2.36 -23.80 0.41
CA ASP A 380 1.19 -24.60 0.81
C ASP A 380 0.27 -23.94 1.85
N SER A 381 0.45 -22.64 2.14
CA SER A 381 -0.48 -21.90 2.99
C SER A 381 -1.90 -21.92 2.41
N PRO A 382 -2.94 -22.18 3.24
CA PRO A 382 -4.33 -22.08 2.79
C PRO A 382 -4.75 -20.63 2.50
N SER A 383 -3.94 -19.64 2.88
CA SER A 383 -4.21 -18.23 2.63
C SER A 383 -3.66 -17.74 1.28
N ILE A 384 -2.90 -18.56 0.56
CA ILE A 384 -2.44 -18.26 -0.80
C ILE A 384 -3.62 -18.30 -1.78
N ASP A 385 -3.68 -17.34 -2.72
CA ASP A 385 -4.68 -17.21 -3.78
C ASP A 385 -6.14 -17.25 -3.27
N SER A 386 -6.36 -16.87 -2.01
CA SER A 386 -7.65 -17.04 -1.30
C SER A 386 -8.29 -15.73 -0.85
N GLY A 387 -7.69 -14.60 -1.23
CA GLY A 387 -8.15 -13.26 -0.90
C GLY A 387 -9.41 -12.83 -1.64
N ASN A 388 -9.74 -11.55 -1.51
CA ASN A 388 -10.91 -10.98 -2.17
C ASN A 388 -10.59 -10.67 -3.65
N PRO A 389 -11.26 -11.32 -4.63
CA PRO A 389 -11.02 -11.07 -6.06
C PRO A 389 -11.35 -9.64 -6.50
N ALA A 390 -12.09 -8.86 -5.70
CA ALA A 390 -12.39 -7.46 -5.96
C ALA A 390 -11.30 -6.48 -5.46
N SER A 391 -10.23 -6.98 -4.84
CA SER A 391 -9.09 -6.16 -4.44
C SER A 391 -8.48 -5.43 -5.64
N THR A 392 -8.20 -4.14 -5.47
CA THR A 392 -7.54 -3.30 -6.48
C THR A 392 -6.08 -3.01 -6.14
N LEU A 393 -5.54 -3.64 -5.09
CA LEU A 393 -4.15 -3.49 -4.68
C LEU A 393 -3.20 -4.06 -5.74
N THR A 394 -2.17 -3.28 -6.07
CA THR A 394 -1.14 -3.66 -7.03
C THR A 394 0.19 -4.07 -6.38
N VAL A 395 0.36 -3.75 -5.09
CA VAL A 395 1.53 -4.11 -4.29
C VAL A 395 1.09 -4.54 -2.88
N ASP A 396 1.89 -5.37 -2.23
CA ASP A 396 1.72 -5.77 -0.82
C ASP A 396 2.45 -4.82 0.15
N LEU A 397 2.47 -5.13 1.45
CA LEU A 397 3.16 -4.33 2.47
C LEU A 397 4.70 -4.30 2.28
N ALA A 398 5.31 -5.33 1.68
CA ALA A 398 6.74 -5.36 1.36
C ALA A 398 7.07 -4.59 0.07
N GLY A 399 6.06 -4.13 -0.68
CA GLY A 399 6.21 -3.50 -1.99
C GLY A 399 6.29 -4.50 -3.13
N ASP A 400 6.02 -5.78 -2.88
CA ASP A 400 6.02 -6.83 -3.89
C ASP A 400 4.72 -6.79 -4.72
N PRO A 401 4.75 -7.17 -6.02
CA PRO A 401 3.56 -7.16 -6.87
C PRO A 401 2.44 -8.08 -6.38
N ARG A 402 1.19 -7.61 -6.52
CA ARG A 402 -0.06 -8.29 -6.16
C ARG A 402 -1.14 -8.05 -7.25
N PRO A 403 -1.99 -9.04 -7.61
CA PRO A 403 -1.90 -10.45 -7.24
C PRO A 403 -0.80 -11.19 -8.01
N ARG A 404 -0.34 -12.33 -7.46
CA ARG A 404 0.53 -13.30 -8.12
C ARG A 404 -0.06 -14.70 -7.99
N ASP A 405 0.11 -15.50 -9.04
CA ASP A 405 -0.24 -16.93 -9.02
C ASP A 405 0.73 -17.67 -8.08
N GLY A 406 0.29 -17.91 -6.85
CA GLY A 406 1.07 -18.46 -5.75
C GLY A 406 1.10 -19.98 -5.73
N ASP A 407 0.17 -20.66 -6.41
CA ASP A 407 0.10 -22.13 -6.50
C ASP A 407 0.45 -22.70 -7.90
N GLY A 408 0.62 -21.84 -8.90
CA GLY A 408 1.02 -22.19 -10.26
C GLY A 408 -0.11 -22.78 -11.10
N ASN A 409 -1.37 -22.46 -10.80
CA ASN A 409 -2.55 -22.97 -11.50
C ASN A 409 -3.03 -22.07 -12.66
N ASP A 410 -2.27 -21.04 -13.03
CA ASP A 410 -2.57 -19.99 -14.01
C ASP A 410 -3.72 -19.02 -13.60
N SER A 411 -4.13 -18.99 -12.33
CA SER A 411 -5.06 -18.01 -11.76
C SER A 411 -4.39 -17.20 -10.67
N SER A 412 -4.25 -15.88 -10.88
CA SER A 412 -3.73 -14.96 -9.87
C SER A 412 -4.89 -14.36 -9.06
N LEU A 413 -5.16 -14.90 -7.88
CA LEU A 413 -5.99 -14.23 -6.88
C LEU A 413 -5.06 -13.58 -5.85
N PRO A 414 -5.44 -12.47 -5.21
CA PRO A 414 -4.62 -11.96 -4.13
C PRO A 414 -4.61 -12.96 -2.98
N ASP A 415 -3.54 -13.01 -2.22
CA ASP A 415 -3.51 -13.76 -0.97
C ASP A 415 -4.42 -13.12 0.08
N GLN A 416 -4.66 -13.80 1.20
CA GLN A 416 -5.22 -13.17 2.38
C GLN A 416 -4.09 -12.53 3.21
N GLY A 417 -4.36 -11.37 3.80
CA GLY A 417 -3.40 -10.64 4.64
C GLY A 417 -2.60 -9.57 3.91
N ALA A 418 -1.64 -8.99 4.65
CA ALA A 418 -0.83 -7.84 4.26
C ALA A 418 0.32 -8.15 3.30
N TYR A 419 0.68 -9.42 3.16
CA TYR A 419 1.77 -9.88 2.30
C TYR A 419 1.23 -10.77 1.19
N GLU A 420 1.86 -10.68 0.02
CA GLU A 420 1.65 -11.60 -1.09
C GLU A 420 2.82 -12.57 -1.15
N PHE A 421 2.52 -13.87 -1.15
CA PHE A 421 3.49 -14.92 -1.36
C PHE A 421 4.22 -14.70 -2.68
N GLN A 422 5.54 -14.69 -2.63
CA GLN A 422 6.40 -14.53 -3.80
C GLN A 422 6.89 -15.91 -4.22
N PRO A 423 6.16 -16.62 -5.11
CA PRO A 423 6.52 -17.97 -5.47
C PRO A 423 7.81 -17.97 -6.28
N THR A 424 8.66 -18.94 -6.01
CA THR A 424 9.87 -19.22 -6.77
C THR A 424 9.73 -20.57 -7.46
N CYS A 425 10.61 -20.87 -8.41
CA CYS A 425 10.68 -22.19 -9.02
C CYS A 425 10.90 -23.32 -7.99
N GLU A 426 11.55 -23.03 -6.87
CA GLU A 426 11.78 -24.01 -5.80
C GLU A 426 10.51 -24.30 -5.00
N THR A 427 9.70 -23.28 -4.76
CA THR A 427 8.47 -23.41 -3.96
C THR A 427 7.28 -23.84 -4.80
N VAL A 428 7.20 -23.41 -6.07
CA VAL A 428 6.14 -23.75 -7.02
C VAL A 428 6.77 -24.29 -8.31
N PRO A 429 6.96 -25.62 -8.42
CA PRO A 429 7.61 -26.22 -9.57
C PRO A 429 6.92 -25.92 -10.92
N ALA A 430 5.61 -25.64 -10.91
CA ALA A 430 4.87 -25.25 -12.10
C ALA A 430 5.37 -23.94 -12.73
N LEU A 431 5.93 -23.02 -11.91
CA LEU A 431 6.54 -21.78 -12.39
C LEU A 431 7.94 -21.96 -12.95
N CYS A 432 8.53 -23.15 -12.81
CA CYS A 432 9.82 -23.43 -13.41
C CYS A 432 9.74 -23.23 -14.92
N PRO A 433 10.72 -22.56 -15.55
CA PRO A 433 10.90 -22.67 -16.98
C PRO A 433 10.95 -24.15 -17.32
N ASP A 434 10.01 -24.62 -18.13
CA ASP A 434 10.09 -25.98 -18.64
C ASP A 434 11.44 -26.10 -19.36
N THR A 435 12.30 -26.99 -18.86
CA THR A 435 13.61 -27.28 -19.43
C THR A 435 13.64 -28.63 -20.16
N THR A 436 12.50 -29.34 -20.21
CA THR A 436 12.41 -30.70 -20.74
C THR A 436 12.15 -30.66 -22.24
N PRO A 437 13.09 -31.13 -23.09
CA PRO A 437 12.87 -31.07 -24.53
C PRO A 437 11.81 -32.08 -25.02
N PRO A 438 11.00 -31.72 -26.04
CA PRO A 438 9.92 -32.56 -26.51
C PRO A 438 10.43 -33.87 -27.10
N LYS A 439 10.02 -35.02 -26.56
CA LYS A 439 10.54 -36.34 -26.97
C LYS A 439 9.99 -36.79 -28.33
N ILE A 440 10.85 -36.86 -29.35
CA ILE A 440 10.51 -37.44 -30.66
C ILE A 440 10.72 -38.96 -30.66
N SER A 441 9.64 -39.73 -30.84
CA SER A 441 9.69 -41.19 -30.88
C SER A 441 8.89 -41.80 -32.05
N LYS A 442 9.00 -43.14 -32.22
CA LYS A 442 8.26 -43.94 -33.22
C LYS A 442 8.32 -43.39 -34.67
N VAL A 443 9.44 -42.77 -35.03
CA VAL A 443 9.62 -42.12 -36.34
C VAL A 443 9.63 -43.15 -37.46
N THR A 444 8.65 -43.13 -38.36
CA THR A 444 8.58 -43.97 -39.55
C THR A 444 8.43 -43.13 -40.81
N PHE A 445 9.03 -43.57 -41.91
CA PHE A 445 8.95 -42.93 -43.22
C PHE A 445 8.39 -43.90 -44.24
N ARG A 446 7.33 -43.50 -44.94
CA ARG A 446 6.76 -44.24 -46.07
C ARG A 446 6.76 -43.37 -47.31
N PHE A 447 7.16 -43.91 -48.45
CA PHE A 447 7.11 -43.23 -49.74
C PHE A 447 6.43 -44.12 -50.77
N ARG A 448 5.57 -43.53 -51.59
CA ARG A 448 4.93 -44.20 -52.72
C ARG A 448 5.12 -43.32 -53.96
N ARG A 449 5.67 -43.89 -55.03
CA ARG A 449 5.84 -43.19 -56.32
C ARG A 449 4.50 -42.59 -56.75
N GLY A 450 4.50 -41.35 -57.24
CA GLY A 450 3.29 -40.61 -57.62
C GLY A 450 2.42 -40.07 -56.47
N LYS A 451 2.42 -40.71 -55.29
CA LYS A 451 1.61 -40.30 -54.12
C LYS A 451 2.37 -39.48 -53.07
N GLY A 452 3.70 -39.39 -53.18
CA GLY A 452 4.54 -38.61 -52.26
C GLY A 452 5.02 -39.43 -51.05
N GLY A 453 5.52 -38.73 -50.03
CA GLY A 453 5.99 -39.35 -48.79
C GLY A 453 5.11 -39.02 -47.60
N ALA A 454 5.18 -39.81 -46.54
CA ALA A 454 4.58 -39.51 -45.26
C ALA A 454 5.57 -39.89 -44.14
N ILE A 455 5.74 -38.97 -43.20
CA ILE A 455 6.47 -39.19 -41.96
C ILE A 455 5.43 -39.36 -40.87
N ARG A 456 5.55 -40.42 -40.06
CA ARG A 456 4.77 -40.58 -38.83
C ARG A 456 5.72 -40.58 -37.65
N LEU A 457 5.34 -39.96 -36.55
CA LEU A 457 6.13 -39.91 -35.31
C LEU A 457 5.18 -39.76 -34.12
N LYS A 458 5.69 -39.88 -32.89
CA LYS A 458 4.97 -39.51 -31.66
C LYS A 458 5.77 -38.42 -30.93
N LEU A 459 5.09 -37.38 -30.48
CA LEU A 459 5.62 -36.32 -29.60
C LEU A 459 5.14 -36.55 -28.15
N SER A 460 5.96 -36.18 -27.15
CA SER A 460 5.54 -36.12 -25.74
C SER A 460 4.51 -35.03 -25.52
N GLU A 461 4.72 -33.88 -26.14
CA GLU A 461 3.95 -32.64 -25.95
C GLU A 461 3.77 -31.87 -27.26
N GLU A 462 3.12 -30.72 -27.20
CA GLU A 462 2.99 -29.81 -28.33
C GLU A 462 4.34 -29.19 -28.72
N ALA A 463 4.69 -29.26 -30.01
CA ALA A 463 5.93 -28.68 -30.51
C ALA A 463 5.86 -28.25 -31.97
N LYS A 464 6.66 -27.24 -32.31
CA LYS A 464 7.00 -26.86 -33.69
C LYS A 464 8.00 -27.85 -34.28
N LEU A 465 7.53 -28.68 -35.19
CA LEU A 465 8.35 -29.65 -35.91
C LEU A 465 9.02 -29.02 -37.13
N LYS A 466 10.34 -29.12 -37.22
CA LYS A 466 11.14 -28.83 -38.42
C LYS A 466 11.78 -30.12 -38.95
N VAL A 467 11.34 -30.56 -40.13
CA VAL A 467 11.90 -31.75 -40.80
C VAL A 467 12.74 -31.33 -42.00
N THR A 468 13.97 -31.83 -42.07
CA THR A 468 14.88 -31.66 -43.21
C THR A 468 15.28 -33.02 -43.79
N LEU A 469 15.03 -33.23 -45.07
CA LEU A 469 15.41 -34.43 -45.84
C LEU A 469 16.53 -34.06 -46.82
N SER A 470 17.76 -34.46 -46.51
CA SER A 470 18.94 -34.20 -47.32
C SER A 470 19.34 -35.43 -48.14
N PRO A 471 19.46 -35.37 -49.48
CA PRO A 471 19.79 -36.53 -50.31
C PRO A 471 21.21 -37.05 -50.07
N LYS A 472 21.38 -38.38 -50.13
CA LYS A 472 22.70 -39.06 -50.07
C LYS A 472 22.87 -40.00 -51.28
N PRO A 473 23.85 -39.80 -52.18
CA PRO A 473 24.74 -38.63 -52.30
C PRO A 473 24.00 -37.36 -52.74
N ARG A 474 24.60 -36.18 -52.51
CA ARG A 474 24.14 -34.83 -52.88
C ARG A 474 24.18 -34.55 -54.41
N LYS A 475 23.78 -35.53 -55.24
CA LYS A 475 23.62 -35.39 -56.71
C LYS A 475 22.49 -34.39 -57.05
N LYS A 476 21.94 -34.42 -58.29
CA LYS A 476 20.81 -33.61 -58.83
C LYS A 476 19.45 -33.67 -58.06
N ARG A 477 19.44 -33.87 -56.73
CA ARG A 477 18.26 -33.94 -55.84
C ARG A 477 18.31 -32.76 -54.85
N LYS A 478 17.18 -32.09 -54.64
CA LYS A 478 17.06 -30.95 -53.72
C LYS A 478 16.83 -31.40 -52.27
N VAL A 479 17.25 -30.60 -51.30
CA VAL A 479 16.89 -30.75 -49.89
C VAL A 479 15.42 -30.37 -49.72
N VAL A 480 14.65 -31.17 -48.98
CA VAL A 480 13.25 -30.87 -48.68
C VAL A 480 13.15 -30.46 -47.21
N LYS A 481 12.58 -29.28 -46.95
CA LYS A 481 12.28 -28.78 -45.61
C LYS A 481 10.76 -28.72 -45.41
N LEU A 482 10.30 -29.06 -44.21
CA LEU A 482 8.92 -28.94 -43.77
C LEU A 482 8.92 -28.37 -42.35
N SER A 483 8.01 -27.45 -42.06
CA SER A 483 7.78 -26.94 -40.71
C SER A 483 6.28 -26.99 -40.39
N ARG A 484 5.90 -27.38 -39.17
CA ARG A 484 4.50 -27.41 -38.72
C ARG A 484 4.40 -27.42 -37.18
N ASN A 485 3.44 -26.71 -36.60
CA ASN A 485 3.04 -26.87 -35.20
C ASN A 485 2.20 -28.14 -35.05
N ALA A 486 2.54 -28.98 -34.08
CA ALA A 486 1.94 -30.28 -33.90
C ALA A 486 1.70 -30.55 -32.42
N ALA A 487 0.46 -30.91 -32.08
CA ALA A 487 0.08 -31.29 -30.71
C ALA A 487 0.85 -32.55 -30.22
N ALA A 488 0.73 -32.82 -28.93
CA ALA A 488 1.19 -34.06 -28.32
C ALA A 488 0.65 -35.31 -29.04
N GLY A 489 1.36 -36.44 -28.91
CA GLY A 489 0.89 -37.71 -29.44
C GLY A 489 1.25 -37.98 -30.90
N HIS A 490 0.41 -38.74 -31.61
CA HIS A 490 0.75 -39.31 -32.92
C HIS A 490 0.59 -38.31 -34.07
N GLN A 491 1.72 -37.95 -34.69
CA GLN A 491 1.78 -36.96 -35.75
C GLN A 491 2.04 -37.60 -37.12
N LYS A 492 1.34 -37.09 -38.15
CA LYS A 492 1.51 -37.50 -39.55
C LYS A 492 1.77 -36.28 -40.44
N LEU A 493 2.97 -36.23 -40.99
CA LEU A 493 3.42 -35.18 -41.90
C LEU A 493 3.43 -35.70 -43.34
N LYS A 494 2.55 -35.17 -44.19
CA LYS A 494 2.51 -35.51 -45.62
C LYS A 494 3.56 -34.67 -46.37
N LEU A 495 4.37 -35.33 -47.18
CA LEU A 495 5.27 -34.69 -48.13
C LEU A 495 4.54 -34.62 -49.48
N GLY A 496 4.41 -33.40 -50.03
CA GLY A 496 3.71 -33.18 -51.29
C GLY A 496 4.20 -34.06 -52.44
N LYS A 497 3.33 -34.30 -53.42
CA LYS A 497 3.67 -35.05 -54.64
C LYS A 497 4.90 -34.42 -55.32
N LYS A 498 5.75 -35.26 -55.93
CA LYS A 498 6.97 -34.86 -56.67
C LYS A 498 8.06 -34.10 -55.86
N LYS A 499 7.89 -33.86 -54.55
CA LYS A 499 8.90 -33.17 -53.71
C LYS A 499 10.16 -34.02 -53.47
N LEU A 500 10.05 -35.35 -53.49
CA LEU A 500 11.17 -36.29 -53.36
C LEU A 500 11.34 -37.12 -54.63
N LYS A 501 12.60 -37.32 -55.05
CA LYS A 501 12.98 -38.28 -56.10
C LYS A 501 13.40 -39.61 -55.45
N PRO A 502 13.28 -40.76 -56.14
CA PRO A 502 13.77 -42.02 -55.60
C PRO A 502 15.24 -41.97 -55.15
N GLY A 503 15.56 -42.66 -54.04
CA GLY A 503 16.92 -42.79 -53.50
C GLY A 503 17.01 -42.60 -51.98
N ARG A 504 18.25 -42.62 -51.44
CA ARG A 504 18.53 -42.48 -49.99
C ARG A 504 18.56 -41.01 -49.57
N TYR A 505 18.10 -40.73 -48.35
CA TYR A 505 18.04 -39.41 -47.70
C TYR A 505 18.43 -39.52 -46.22
N ARG A 506 19.10 -38.49 -45.70
CA ARG A 506 19.23 -38.23 -44.26
C ARG A 506 18.06 -37.36 -43.83
N MET A 507 17.19 -37.89 -42.98
CA MET A 507 16.10 -37.17 -42.35
C MET A 507 16.56 -36.64 -41.00
N VAL A 508 16.39 -35.34 -40.76
CA VAL A 508 16.60 -34.69 -39.46
C VAL A 508 15.27 -34.07 -39.05
N ILE A 509 14.79 -34.42 -37.87
CA ILE A 509 13.58 -33.89 -37.26
C ILE A 509 14.03 -33.12 -36.03
N ILE A 510 13.65 -31.85 -35.94
CA ILE A 510 13.81 -31.01 -34.75
C ILE A 510 12.42 -30.70 -34.25
N ALA A 511 12.16 -30.92 -32.96
CA ALA A 511 10.96 -30.45 -32.29
C ALA A 511 11.37 -29.32 -31.34
N THR A 512 10.59 -28.25 -31.28
CA THR A 512 10.77 -27.11 -30.38
C THR A 512 9.45 -26.83 -29.69
N ASP A 513 9.38 -26.94 -28.38
CA ASP A 513 8.17 -26.63 -27.60
C ASP A 513 7.93 -25.11 -27.51
N GLN A 514 6.98 -24.69 -26.67
CA GLN A 514 6.66 -23.28 -26.43
C GLN A 514 7.76 -22.56 -25.63
N SER A 515 8.40 -23.26 -24.67
CA SER A 515 9.50 -22.77 -23.84
C SER A 515 10.84 -22.68 -24.59
N GLY A 516 10.90 -23.18 -25.82
CA GLY A 516 12.05 -23.13 -26.69
C GLY A 516 13.02 -24.32 -26.55
N ASN A 517 12.71 -25.32 -25.74
CA ASN A 517 13.56 -26.51 -25.62
C ASN A 517 13.49 -27.32 -26.91
N LYS A 518 14.62 -27.96 -27.27
CA LYS A 518 14.78 -28.59 -28.58
C LYS A 518 15.21 -30.03 -28.45
N SER A 519 14.50 -30.90 -29.14
CA SER A 519 14.97 -32.27 -29.37
C SER A 519 15.30 -32.48 -30.85
N LYS A 520 16.22 -33.42 -31.11
CA LYS A 520 16.69 -33.72 -32.47
C LYS A 520 16.74 -35.22 -32.70
N LYS A 521 16.06 -35.69 -33.74
CA LYS A 521 16.14 -37.09 -34.20
C LYS A 521 16.62 -37.17 -35.64
N THR A 522 17.67 -37.96 -35.87
CA THR A 522 18.22 -38.21 -37.22
C THR A 522 17.98 -39.66 -37.62
N ARG A 523 17.55 -39.91 -38.87
CA ARG A 523 17.37 -41.26 -39.42
C ARG A 523 17.74 -41.30 -40.90
N SER A 524 18.36 -42.38 -41.36
CA SER A 524 18.53 -42.66 -42.79
C SER A 524 17.25 -43.29 -43.34
N VAL A 525 16.73 -42.76 -44.44
CA VAL A 525 15.48 -43.23 -45.06
C VAL A 525 15.67 -43.38 -46.58
N ARG A 526 14.85 -44.23 -47.21
CA ARG A 526 14.90 -44.46 -48.67
C ARG A 526 13.53 -44.20 -49.28
N ALA A 527 13.46 -43.32 -50.27
CA ALA A 527 12.32 -43.21 -51.17
C ALA A 527 12.48 -44.30 -52.24
N LYS A 528 11.73 -45.40 -52.13
CA LYS A 528 11.74 -46.49 -53.11
C LYS A 528 11.01 -46.04 -54.39
N GLY A 529 11.59 -46.37 -55.54
CA GLY A 529 11.12 -45.96 -56.87
C GLY A 529 9.88 -46.69 -57.33
#